data_AF-A0A8T4UTU8-F1
#
_entry.id   AF-A0A8T4UTU8-F1
#
_cell.length_a   1.000
_cell.length_b   1.000
_cell.length_c   1.000
_cell.angle_alpha   90.00
_cell.angle_beta   90.00
_cell.angle_gamma   90.00
#
_symmetry.space_group_name_H-M   'P 1'
#
loop_
_entity.id
_entity.type
_entity.pdbx_description
1 polymer ?
#
loop_
_entity_poly.entity_id
_entity_poly.type
_entity_poly.pdbx_seq_one_letter_code
_entity_poly.pdbx_strand_id
1 'polypeptide(L)'
;MSWNDYEISAEKGPFSIIMRVFFLFLIMGIIIGIIGYAISWFSETGKVAKEEFGARALLEKYEWFKNASATLDKQKADIQVYEKRISMMEEDYKNLPRNKWSREDREQCNVWKSEVAGIIAGYNGLVAEYNAQMAKFNWRFANAGMLPEGATEPVRRKYKEYKIE
;
A
#
# COMPACT_ATOMS: atom_id res chain seq x y z
N MET A 1 14.28 -53.29 6.25
CA MET A 1 13.64 -54.56 5.88
C MET A 1 14.66 -55.63 6.16
N SER A 2 14.48 -56.43 7.22
CA SER A 2 15.42 -57.50 7.52
C SER A 2 15.13 -58.69 6.62
N TRP A 3 16.13 -59.53 6.34
CA TRP A 3 15.95 -60.75 5.55
C TRP A 3 14.90 -61.69 6.15
N ASN A 4 14.79 -61.74 7.48
CA ASN A 4 13.76 -62.51 8.20
C ASN A 4 12.33 -62.07 7.86
N ASP A 5 12.09 -60.79 7.58
CA ASP A 5 10.74 -60.29 7.26
C ASP A 5 10.27 -60.73 5.86
N TYR A 6 11.23 -61.06 4.99
CA TYR A 6 10.98 -61.52 3.63
C TYR A 6 10.61 -63.00 3.61
N GLU A 7 11.33 -63.83 4.38
CA GLU A 7 11.08 -65.27 4.50
C GLU A 7 9.69 -65.55 5.10
N ILE A 8 9.32 -64.86 6.18
CA ILE A 8 7.99 -64.97 6.82
C ILE A 8 6.85 -64.59 5.86
N SER A 9 7.12 -63.76 4.85
CA SER A 9 6.13 -63.36 3.84
C SER A 9 6.05 -64.36 2.69
N ALA A 10 7.18 -64.94 2.30
CA ALA A 10 7.22 -65.99 1.28
C ALA A 10 6.40 -67.22 1.70
N GLU A 11 6.37 -67.57 2.99
CA GLU A 11 5.56 -68.68 3.53
C GLU A 11 4.04 -68.44 3.43
N LYS A 12 3.59 -67.18 3.42
CA LYS A 12 2.16 -66.82 3.29
C LYS A 12 1.66 -66.77 1.84
N GLY A 13 2.51 -67.15 0.88
CA GLY A 13 2.21 -67.18 -0.54
C GLY A 13 2.52 -65.87 -1.29
N PRO A 14 2.61 -65.93 -2.63
CA PRO A 14 3.11 -64.84 -3.48
C PRO A 14 2.27 -63.56 -3.42
N PHE A 15 0.99 -63.68 -3.08
CA PHE A 15 0.07 -62.54 -2.96
C PHE A 15 0.46 -61.58 -1.83
N SER A 16 1.02 -62.09 -0.72
CA SER A 16 1.41 -61.25 0.42
C SER A 16 2.60 -60.34 0.10
N ILE A 17 3.53 -60.80 -0.75
CA ILE A 17 4.67 -60.02 -1.24
C ILE A 17 4.17 -58.91 -2.17
N ILE A 18 3.26 -59.24 -3.11
CA ILE A 18 2.66 -58.26 -4.03
C ILE A 18 1.94 -57.14 -3.24
N MET A 19 1.13 -57.51 -2.24
CA MET A 19 0.43 -56.53 -1.41
C MET A 19 1.36 -55.62 -0.62
N ARG A 20 2.47 -56.14 -0.08
CA ARG A 20 3.48 -55.32 0.62
C ARG A 20 4.16 -54.31 -0.31
N VAL A 21 4.54 -54.76 -1.51
CA VAL A 21 5.14 -53.88 -2.53
C VAL A 21 4.13 -52.81 -2.95
N PHE A 22 2.88 -53.17 -3.18
CA PHE A 22 1.81 -52.22 -3.48
C PHE A 22 1.62 -51.17 -2.38
N PHE A 23 1.57 -51.59 -1.10
CA PHE A 23 1.46 -50.66 0.03
C PHE A 23 2.67 -49.73 0.13
N LEU A 24 3.88 -50.21 -0.18
CA LEU A 24 5.08 -49.36 -0.20
C LEU A 24 4.97 -48.26 -1.26
N PHE A 25 4.53 -48.61 -2.47
CA PHE A 25 4.28 -47.63 -3.53
C PHE A 25 3.14 -46.66 -3.17
N LEU A 26 2.07 -47.14 -2.52
CA LEU A 26 0.97 -46.31 -2.06
C LEU A 26 1.44 -45.28 -1.01
N ILE A 27 2.22 -45.71 -0.02
CA ILE A 27 2.80 -44.81 1.00
C ILE A 27 3.75 -43.80 0.34
N MET A 28 4.60 -44.23 -0.59
CA MET A 28 5.49 -43.33 -1.32
C MET A 28 4.71 -42.30 -2.14
N GLY A 29 3.63 -42.71 -2.81
CA GLY A 29 2.75 -41.81 -3.55
C GLY A 29 2.07 -40.77 -2.65
N ILE A 30 1.63 -41.18 -1.45
CA ILE A 30 1.06 -40.27 -0.45
C ILE A 30 2.11 -39.25 0.01
N ILE A 31 3.34 -39.69 0.31
CA ILE A 31 4.43 -38.79 0.74
C ILE A 31 4.76 -37.76 -0.35
N ILE A 32 4.89 -38.19 -1.62
CA ILE A 32 5.13 -37.29 -2.76
C ILE A 32 3.96 -36.30 -2.92
N GLY A 33 2.72 -36.75 -2.74
CA GLY A 33 1.53 -35.91 -2.78
C GLY A 33 1.57 -34.80 -1.71
N ILE A 34 1.93 -35.15 -0.46
CA ILE A 34 2.05 -34.18 0.64
C ILE A 34 3.16 -33.16 0.36
N ILE A 35 4.34 -33.63 -0.09
CA ILE A 35 5.47 -32.74 -0.43
C ILE A 35 5.09 -31.80 -1.59
N GLY A 36 4.45 -32.32 -2.63
CA GLY A 36 3.99 -31.53 -3.77
C GLY A 36 2.98 -30.45 -3.36
N TYR A 37 2.03 -30.80 -2.49
CA TYR A 37 1.06 -29.83 -1.95
C TYR A 37 1.75 -28.72 -1.14
N ALA A 38 2.70 -29.08 -0.27
CA ALA A 38 3.47 -28.12 0.51
C ALA A 38 4.30 -27.17 -0.40
N ILE A 39 5.00 -27.71 -1.40
CA ILE A 39 5.77 -26.90 -2.36
C ILE A 39 4.87 -25.96 -3.16
N SER A 40 3.66 -26.40 -3.53
CA SER A 40 2.69 -25.55 -4.24
C SER A 40 2.32 -24.31 -3.42
N TRP A 41 2.05 -24.48 -2.12
CA TRP A 41 1.77 -23.37 -1.20
C TRP A 41 2.93 -22.39 -1.08
N PHE A 42 4.17 -22.88 -0.99
CA PHE A 42 5.35 -22.02 -0.97
C PHE A 42 5.58 -21.29 -2.30
N SER A 43 5.22 -21.91 -3.42
CA SER A 43 5.33 -21.30 -4.75
C SER A 43 4.41 -20.08 -4.89
N GLU A 44 3.17 -20.17 -4.42
CA GLU A 44 2.22 -19.05 -4.43
C GLU A 44 2.68 -17.91 -3.53
N THR A 45 3.11 -18.22 -2.31
CA THR A 45 3.65 -17.23 -1.38
C THR A 45 4.90 -16.55 -1.96
N GLY A 46 5.78 -17.32 -2.60
CA GLY A 46 6.99 -16.78 -3.25
C GLY A 46 6.68 -15.88 -4.45
N LYS A 47 5.63 -16.19 -5.23
CA LYS A 47 5.15 -15.33 -6.31
C LYS A 47 4.61 -14.01 -5.78
N VAL A 48 3.71 -14.05 -4.79
CA VAL A 48 3.16 -12.84 -4.17
C VAL A 48 4.27 -12.01 -3.52
N ALA A 49 5.23 -12.65 -2.84
CA ALA A 49 6.37 -11.94 -2.27
C ALA A 49 7.22 -11.25 -3.35
N LYS A 50 7.45 -11.91 -4.49
CA LYS A 50 8.19 -11.32 -5.61
C LYS A 50 7.41 -10.19 -6.30
N GLU A 51 6.10 -10.33 -6.41
CA GLU A 51 5.23 -9.32 -7.02
C GLU A 51 5.08 -8.09 -6.12
N GLU A 52 5.00 -8.28 -4.80
CA GLU A 52 4.83 -7.17 -3.86
C GLU A 52 6.15 -6.54 -3.42
N PHE A 53 7.22 -7.33 -3.26
CA PHE A 53 8.51 -6.90 -2.73
C PHE A 53 9.67 -7.01 -3.73
N GLY A 54 9.40 -7.38 -4.98
CA GLY A 54 10.41 -7.35 -6.03
C GLY A 54 10.93 -5.93 -6.26
N ALA A 55 12.20 -5.80 -6.67
CA ALA A 55 12.84 -4.51 -6.91
C ALA A 55 12.04 -3.59 -7.84
N ARG A 56 11.38 -4.17 -8.87
CA ARG A 56 10.49 -3.44 -9.77
C ARG A 56 9.27 -2.87 -9.06
N ALA A 57 8.57 -3.68 -8.27
CA ALA A 57 7.38 -3.25 -7.55
C ALA A 57 7.70 -2.17 -6.50
N LEU A 58 8.87 -2.28 -5.86
CA LEU A 58 9.38 -1.25 -4.94
C LEU A 58 9.68 0.07 -5.67
N LEU A 59 10.28 0.01 -6.87
CA LEU A 59 10.52 1.20 -7.69
C LEU A 59 9.21 1.88 -8.09
N GLU A 60 8.24 1.11 -8.59
CA GLU A 60 6.93 1.61 -9.00
C GLU A 60 6.18 2.26 -7.81
N LYS A 61 6.22 1.64 -6.62
CA LYS A 61 5.67 2.22 -5.38
C LYS A 61 6.39 3.51 -4.98
N TYR A 62 7.71 3.54 -5.05
CA TYR A 62 8.50 4.73 -4.75
C TYR A 62 8.16 5.90 -5.68
N GLU A 63 8.08 5.65 -6.99
CA GLU A 63 7.67 6.65 -7.98
C GLU A 63 6.26 7.17 -7.70
N TRP A 64 5.33 6.27 -7.36
CA TRP A 64 3.97 6.66 -6.96
C TRP A 64 3.98 7.58 -5.75
N PHE A 65 4.69 7.24 -4.66
CA PHE A 65 4.77 8.09 -3.47
C PHE A 65 5.41 9.45 -3.77
N LYS A 66 6.44 9.47 -4.63
CA LYS A 66 7.11 10.72 -5.02
C LYS A 66 6.18 11.62 -5.82
N ASN A 67 5.44 11.05 -6.76
CA ASN A 67 4.45 11.75 -7.56
C ASN A 67 3.30 12.26 -6.69
N ALA A 68 2.74 11.41 -5.81
CA ALA A 68 1.68 11.78 -4.88
C ALA A 68 2.10 12.95 -3.97
N SER A 69 3.31 12.90 -3.42
CA SER A 69 3.87 14.01 -2.63
C SER A 69 3.98 15.30 -3.44
N ALA A 70 4.45 15.24 -4.68
CA ALA A 70 4.54 16.42 -5.54
C ALA A 70 3.15 16.99 -5.88
N THR A 71 2.16 16.12 -6.09
CA THR A 71 0.77 16.52 -6.32
C THR A 71 0.16 17.20 -5.09
N LEU A 72 0.41 16.69 -3.88
CA LEU A 72 -0.03 17.32 -2.63
C LEU A 72 0.59 18.72 -2.45
N ASP A 73 1.89 18.87 -2.72
CA ASP A 73 2.57 20.17 -2.65
C ASP A 73 1.99 21.16 -3.67
N LYS A 74 1.71 20.70 -4.89
CA LYS A 74 1.05 21.51 -5.92
C LYS A 74 -0.35 21.95 -5.49
N GLN A 75 -1.20 21.03 -5.04
CA GLN A 75 -2.56 21.34 -4.59
C GLN A 75 -2.55 22.36 -3.45
N LYS A 76 -1.59 22.24 -2.52
CA LYS A 76 -1.40 23.22 -1.45
C LYS A 76 -1.02 24.61 -1.98
N ALA A 77 -0.12 24.68 -2.96
CA ALA A 77 0.23 25.94 -3.60
C ALA A 77 -0.96 26.55 -4.35
N ASP A 78 -1.74 25.72 -5.06
CA ASP A 78 -2.94 26.15 -5.77
C ASP A 78 -3.98 26.73 -4.79
N ILE A 79 -4.24 26.07 -3.66
CA ILE A 79 -5.12 26.59 -2.59
C ILE A 79 -4.65 27.97 -2.14
N GLN A 80 -3.35 28.16 -1.86
CA GLN A 80 -2.80 29.44 -1.43
C GLN A 80 -2.97 30.55 -2.48
N VAL A 81 -2.84 30.22 -3.77
CA VAL A 81 -3.05 31.19 -4.85
C VAL A 81 -4.52 31.63 -4.89
N TYR A 82 -5.46 30.69 -4.77
CA TYR A 82 -6.89 31.01 -4.75
C TYR A 82 -7.31 31.77 -3.50
N GLU A 83 -6.83 31.37 -2.32
CA GLU A 83 -7.07 32.10 -1.08
C GLU A 83 -6.60 33.55 -1.18
N LYS A 84 -5.41 33.78 -1.74
CA LYS A 84 -4.90 35.14 -2.00
C LYS A 84 -5.78 35.92 -2.98
N ARG A 85 -6.26 35.28 -4.05
CA ARG A 85 -7.18 35.93 -5.02
C ARG A 85 -8.49 36.35 -4.35
N ILE A 86 -9.05 35.46 -3.53
CA ILE A 86 -10.26 35.73 -2.76
C ILE A 86 -10.00 36.88 -1.76
N SER A 87 -8.88 36.87 -1.05
CA SER A 87 -8.56 37.89 -0.06
C SER A 87 -8.32 39.26 -0.69
N MET A 88 -7.62 39.33 -1.84
CA MET A 88 -7.43 40.58 -2.58
C MET A 88 -8.77 41.18 -3.03
N MET A 89 -9.67 40.35 -3.56
CA MET A 89 -11.02 40.79 -3.93
C MET A 89 -11.84 41.21 -2.70
N GLU A 90 -11.75 40.49 -1.58
CA GLU A 90 -12.41 40.88 -0.33
C GLU A 90 -11.85 42.20 0.25
N GLU A 91 -10.56 42.49 0.04
CA GLU A 91 -9.91 43.72 0.47
C GLU A 91 -10.35 44.94 -0.36
N ASP A 92 -10.46 44.81 -1.69
CA ASP A 92 -10.96 45.86 -2.58
C ASP A 92 -12.37 46.35 -2.17
N TYR A 93 -13.16 45.46 -1.58
CA TYR A 93 -14.53 45.73 -1.14
C TYR A 93 -14.70 45.85 0.39
N LYS A 94 -13.62 46.01 1.16
CA LYS A 94 -13.63 45.95 2.64
C LYS A 94 -14.65 46.88 3.33
N ASN A 95 -14.94 48.04 2.73
CA ASN A 95 -15.87 49.04 3.29
C ASN A 95 -17.32 48.88 2.80
N LEU A 96 -17.57 47.91 1.92
CA LEU A 96 -18.87 47.70 1.29
C LEU A 96 -19.46 46.35 1.72
N PRO A 97 -20.73 46.31 2.14
CA PRO A 97 -21.37 45.03 2.45
C PRO A 97 -21.49 44.18 1.18
N ARG A 98 -21.49 42.84 1.33
CA ARG A 98 -21.47 41.89 0.20
C ARG A 98 -22.63 42.04 -0.78
N ASN A 99 -23.76 42.63 -0.37
CA ASN A 99 -24.87 42.93 -1.28
C ASN A 99 -24.62 44.13 -2.21
N LYS A 100 -23.62 44.97 -1.92
CA LYS A 100 -23.21 46.14 -2.72
C LYS A 100 -22.08 45.85 -3.69
N TRP A 101 -21.51 44.65 -3.66
CA TRP A 101 -20.51 44.21 -4.63
C TRP A 101 -21.13 44.12 -6.01
N SER A 102 -20.31 44.27 -7.06
CA SER A 102 -20.74 43.97 -8.42
C SER A 102 -21.27 42.53 -8.50
N ARG A 103 -22.18 42.27 -9.43
CA ARG A 103 -22.74 40.91 -9.57
C ARG A 103 -21.65 39.95 -10.03
N GLU A 104 -20.86 40.40 -10.97
CA GLU A 104 -19.76 39.70 -11.63
C GLU A 104 -18.71 39.26 -10.61
N ASP A 105 -18.28 40.15 -9.71
CA ASP A 105 -17.27 39.81 -8.69
C ASP A 105 -17.81 38.84 -7.64
N ARG A 106 -19.09 38.93 -7.29
CA ARG A 106 -19.71 37.95 -6.37
C ARG A 106 -19.77 36.57 -6.98
N GLU A 107 -20.19 36.47 -8.24
CA GLU A 107 -20.24 35.22 -8.97
C GLU A 107 -18.82 34.64 -9.11
N GLN A 108 -17.84 35.45 -9.48
CA GLN A 108 -16.43 35.03 -9.58
C GLN A 108 -15.84 34.57 -8.24
N CYS A 109 -16.11 35.29 -7.16
CA CYS A 109 -15.68 34.91 -5.81
C CYS A 109 -16.30 33.57 -5.39
N ASN A 110 -17.58 33.33 -5.71
CA ASN A 110 -18.24 32.06 -5.40
C ASN A 110 -17.68 30.90 -6.24
N VAL A 111 -17.33 31.14 -7.50
CA VAL A 111 -16.61 30.16 -8.34
C VAL A 111 -15.28 29.79 -7.72
N TRP A 112 -14.44 30.76 -7.34
CA TRP A 112 -13.15 30.48 -6.68
C TRP A 112 -13.31 29.73 -5.36
N LYS A 113 -14.30 30.08 -4.53
CA LYS A 113 -14.59 29.35 -3.28
C LYS A 113 -14.97 27.89 -3.56
N SER A 114 -15.73 27.65 -4.63
CA SER A 114 -16.13 26.29 -5.03
C SER A 114 -14.93 25.50 -5.59
N GLU A 115 -14.06 26.14 -6.37
CA GLU A 115 -12.81 25.56 -6.85
C GLU A 115 -11.88 25.18 -5.69
N VAL A 116 -11.69 26.07 -4.71
CA VAL A 116 -10.90 25.80 -3.49
C VAL A 116 -11.47 24.58 -2.74
N ALA A 117 -12.78 24.52 -2.53
CA ALA A 117 -13.42 23.38 -1.87
C ALA A 117 -13.15 22.07 -2.64
N GLY A 118 -13.21 22.10 -3.97
CA GLY A 118 -12.87 20.95 -4.82
C GLY A 118 -11.40 20.51 -4.68
N ILE A 119 -10.46 21.46 -4.68
CA ILE A 119 -9.03 21.17 -4.50
C ILE A 119 -8.76 20.60 -3.10
N ILE A 120 -9.39 21.15 -2.06
CA ILE A 120 -9.27 20.64 -0.68
C ILE A 120 -9.81 19.21 -0.57
N ALA A 121 -10.97 18.92 -1.19
CA ALA A 121 -11.51 17.57 -1.21
C ALA A 121 -10.56 16.58 -1.90
N GLY A 122 -10.01 16.96 -3.06
CA GLY A 122 -9.00 16.17 -3.77
C GLY A 122 -7.71 15.96 -2.96
N TYR A 123 -7.24 17.01 -2.29
CA TYR A 123 -6.08 16.95 -1.39
C TYR A 123 -6.32 15.97 -0.24
N ASN A 124 -7.45 16.07 0.46
CA ASN A 124 -7.78 15.18 1.56
C ASN A 124 -7.92 13.72 1.12
N GLY A 125 -8.50 13.48 -0.06
CA GLY A 125 -8.56 12.15 -0.66
C GLY A 125 -7.17 11.56 -0.90
N LEU A 126 -6.28 12.33 -1.52
CA LEU A 126 -4.92 11.89 -1.81
C LEU A 126 -4.08 11.69 -0.54
N VAL A 127 -4.25 12.52 0.49
CA VAL A 127 -3.62 12.33 1.81
C VAL A 127 -4.10 11.03 2.45
N ALA A 128 -5.40 10.74 2.41
CA ALA A 128 -5.95 9.51 2.97
C ALA A 128 -5.38 8.27 2.24
N GLU A 129 -5.31 8.31 0.91
CA GLU A 129 -4.72 7.22 0.12
C GLU A 129 -3.22 7.06 0.41
N TYR A 130 -2.47 8.17 0.42
CA TYR A 130 -1.05 8.18 0.79
C TYR A 130 -0.82 7.54 2.15
N ASN A 131 -1.58 7.94 3.16
CA ASN A 131 -1.49 7.40 4.52
C ASN A 131 -1.88 5.92 4.57
N ALA A 132 -2.92 5.51 3.84
CA ALA A 132 -3.34 4.11 3.77
C ALA A 132 -2.26 3.22 3.12
N GLN A 133 -1.64 3.68 2.02
CA GLN A 133 -0.55 2.96 1.38
C GLN A 133 0.71 2.91 2.25
N MET A 134 1.02 4.01 2.95
CA MET A 134 2.10 4.07 3.93
C MET A 134 1.85 3.19 5.17
N ALA A 135 0.60 2.91 5.52
CA ALA A 135 0.27 2.04 6.65
C ALA A 135 0.35 0.55 6.29
N LYS A 136 0.02 0.18 5.05
CA LYS A 136 0.04 -1.22 4.56
C LYS A 136 1.44 -1.83 4.60
N PHE A 137 2.43 -1.07 4.18
CA PHE A 137 3.81 -1.46 4.35
C PHE A 137 4.30 -0.79 5.62
N ASN A 138 4.85 -1.55 6.57
CA ASN A 138 5.42 -0.97 7.79
C ASN A 138 6.70 -0.19 7.43
N TRP A 139 6.54 0.96 6.77
CA TRP A 139 7.58 1.87 6.27
C TRP A 139 8.19 2.67 7.42
N ARG A 140 8.26 2.08 8.62
CA ARG A 140 9.10 2.61 9.69
C ARG A 140 10.53 2.84 9.20
N PHE A 141 11.02 2.01 8.28
CA PHE A 141 12.33 2.19 7.63
C PHE A 141 12.41 3.39 6.65
N ALA A 142 11.28 3.86 6.10
CA ALA A 142 11.24 4.98 5.15
C ALA A 142 10.79 6.30 5.80
N ASN A 143 10.30 6.26 7.04
CA ASN A 143 10.09 7.45 7.86
C ASN A 143 11.44 7.98 8.33
N ALA A 144 11.80 9.18 7.90
CA ALA A 144 13.00 9.87 8.36
C ALA A 144 13.00 9.98 9.90
N GLY A 145 13.84 9.17 10.56
CA GLY A 145 14.02 9.18 12.02
C GLY A 145 13.60 7.93 12.79
N MET A 146 13.01 6.92 12.15
CA MET A 146 12.86 5.58 12.76
C MET A 146 13.81 4.60 12.09
N LEU A 147 15.10 4.80 12.31
CA LEU A 147 16.06 3.73 12.03
C LEU A 147 15.90 2.63 13.09
N PRO A 148 16.13 1.35 12.74
CA PRO A 148 16.31 0.29 13.74
C PRO A 148 17.37 0.74 14.75
N GLU A 149 17.23 0.34 16.01
CA GLU A 149 18.06 0.80 17.14
C GLU A 149 19.52 1.02 16.72
N GLY A 150 19.98 2.28 16.67
CA GLY A 150 21.35 2.65 16.28
C GLY A 150 21.54 3.79 15.27
N ALA A 151 20.51 4.45 14.73
CA ALA A 151 20.74 5.62 13.86
C ALA A 151 19.82 6.82 14.19
N THR A 152 20.41 7.72 14.98
CA THR A 152 19.74 8.55 15.99
C THR A 152 19.56 10.02 15.61
N GLU A 153 19.85 10.44 14.37
CA GLU A 153 19.67 11.84 13.96
C GLU A 153 18.67 12.02 12.80
N PRO A 154 17.45 12.53 13.07
CA PRO A 154 16.41 12.77 12.07
C PRO A 154 16.45 14.18 11.43
N VAL A 155 16.27 14.28 10.10
CA VAL A 155 16.03 15.58 9.41
C VAL A 155 14.56 15.98 9.56
N ARG A 156 14.29 17.06 10.33
CA ARG A 156 12.93 17.50 10.71
C ARG A 156 12.14 18.12 9.54
N ARG A 157 10.94 17.59 9.22
CA ARG A 157 9.81 18.38 8.69
C ARG A 157 8.45 17.82 9.17
N LYS A 158 7.69 18.63 9.91
CA LYS A 158 6.28 18.38 10.30
C LYS A 158 5.37 19.18 9.38
N TYR A 159 4.32 18.56 8.83
CA TYR A 159 3.24 19.26 8.13
C TYR A 159 2.07 19.43 9.12
N LYS A 160 1.60 20.67 9.33
CA LYS A 160 0.38 20.96 10.10
C LYS A 160 -0.85 20.76 9.19
N GLU A 161 -1.88 20.10 9.70
CA GLU A 161 -3.22 20.10 9.10
C GLU A 161 -3.77 21.53 9.08
N TYR A 162 -4.37 21.94 7.95
CA TYR A 162 -5.02 23.23 7.81
C TYR A 162 -6.42 23.13 8.44
N LYS A 163 -6.67 23.91 9.49
CA LYS A 163 -8.03 24.10 10.03
C LYS A 163 -8.61 25.37 9.40
N ILE A 164 -9.81 25.25 8.85
CA ILE A 164 -10.61 26.41 8.44
C ILE A 164 -11.31 26.88 9.71
N GLU A 165 -10.85 28.00 10.28
CA GLU A 165 -11.63 28.80 11.25
C GLU A 165 -12.49 29.82 10.52
#